data_AF-A0AB37S3I6-F1
#
_entry.id   AF-A0AB37S3I6-F1
#
_cell.length_a   1.000
_cell.length_b   1.000
_cell.length_c   1.000
_cell.angle_alpha   90.00
_cell.angle_beta   90.00
_cell.angle_gamma   90.00
#
_symmetry.space_group_name_H-M   'P 1'
#
loop_
_entity.id
_entity.type
_entity.pdbx_description
1 polymer ?
#
loop_
_entity_poly.entity_id
_entity_poly.type
_entity_poly.pdbx_seq_one_letter_code
_entity_poly.pdbx_strand_id
1 'polypeptide(L)'
;MNPGYPLQANLSGLLLAMRPANVMLSSIEPYENGWLAKSTPDSDGKYSGYVYIDGRKSIEMVGVLHVGPWLTESRTWWPGVYELQLLKELPTTVKQLISQLELPAPLYLFMNLVDVSGTAIVTESDDGIERPFPIPTDSGTIGFTPVLLDKLTYHESVVNALNKIRRVIGLKISRPFYL
;
A
#
# COMPACT_ATOMS: atom_id res chain seq x y z
N MET A 1 22.13 14.95 -4.55
CA MET A 1 21.68 16.35 -4.72
C MET A 1 20.95 16.75 -3.46
N ASN A 2 21.19 17.96 -2.95
CA ASN A 2 20.48 18.49 -1.79
C ASN A 2 19.24 19.24 -2.32
N PRO A 3 18.00 18.95 -1.89
CA PRO A 3 16.75 19.45 -2.50
C PRO A 3 16.54 20.97 -2.37
N GLY A 4 17.58 21.74 -2.02
CA GLY A 4 17.55 23.20 -1.96
C GLY A 4 16.79 23.79 -0.78
N TYR A 5 16.04 22.98 -0.02
CA TYR A 5 15.22 23.43 1.10
C TYR A 5 15.23 22.39 2.25
N PRO A 6 15.29 22.82 3.52
CA PRO A 6 15.28 21.90 4.66
C PRO A 6 13.92 21.20 4.81
N LEU A 7 13.93 19.91 5.11
CA LEU A 7 12.71 19.18 5.47
C LEU A 7 12.13 19.77 6.75
N GLN A 8 10.88 20.24 6.68
CA GLN A 8 10.20 20.75 7.87
C GLN A 8 9.96 19.60 8.87
N ALA A 9 10.16 19.85 10.17
CA ALA A 9 10.05 18.82 11.21
C ALA A 9 8.67 18.09 11.22
N ASN A 10 7.60 18.82 10.92
CA ASN A 10 6.26 18.24 10.80
C ASN A 10 6.14 17.28 9.61
N LEU A 11 6.79 17.60 8.49
CA LEU A 11 6.78 16.77 7.29
C LEU A 11 7.59 15.49 7.50
N SER A 12 8.73 15.56 8.19
CA SER A 12 9.48 14.36 8.59
C SER A 12 8.69 13.45 9.51
N GLY A 13 7.92 14.01 10.46
CA GLY A 13 7.08 13.24 11.36
C GLY A 13 5.97 12.49 10.61
N LEU A 14 5.32 13.15 9.65
CA LEU A 14 4.30 12.51 8.80
C LEU A 14 4.89 11.42 7.92
N LEU A 15 6.05 11.67 7.29
CA LEU A 15 6.76 10.68 6.49
C LEU A 15 7.07 9.40 7.29
N LEU A 16 7.64 9.55 8.49
CA LEU A 16 7.98 8.41 9.35
C LEU A 16 6.76 7.76 10.00
N ALA A 17 5.61 8.42 10.03
CA ALA A 17 4.35 7.85 10.51
C ALA A 17 3.67 6.93 9.49
N MET A 18 3.99 7.07 8.21
CA MET A 18 3.48 6.19 7.15
C MET A 18 3.95 4.75 7.32
N ARG A 19 3.15 3.80 6.84
CA ARG A 19 3.34 2.36 6.94
C ARG A 19 2.98 1.68 5.61
N PRO A 20 3.79 1.85 4.55
CA PRO A 20 3.62 1.11 3.29
C PRO A 20 3.46 -0.38 3.56
N ALA A 21 2.30 -0.97 3.23
CA ALA A 21 2.00 -2.38 3.51
C ALA A 21 2.32 -2.81 4.97
N ASN A 22 2.03 -1.93 5.93
CA ASN A 22 2.32 -2.11 7.36
C ASN A 22 3.82 -2.15 7.74
N VAL A 23 4.71 -1.67 6.87
CA VAL A 23 6.16 -1.62 7.15
C VAL A 23 6.54 -0.33 7.87
N MET A 24 7.29 -0.44 8.96
CA MET A 24 7.80 0.72 9.70
C MET A 24 8.97 1.39 8.98
N LEU A 25 8.89 2.72 8.84
CA LEU A 25 9.97 3.56 8.31
C LEU A 25 10.82 4.10 9.47
N SER A 26 12.13 4.18 9.27
CA SER A 26 13.11 4.50 10.33
C SER A 26 14.11 5.59 9.96
N SER A 27 14.23 5.94 8.68
CA SER A 27 15.17 6.96 8.21
C SER A 27 14.54 7.83 7.12
N ILE A 28 15.03 9.06 6.99
CA ILE A 28 14.69 9.97 5.90
C ILE A 28 15.98 10.53 5.32
N GLU A 29 16.07 10.58 4.00
CA GLU A 29 17.18 11.20 3.28
C GLU A 29 16.68 12.04 2.09
N PRO A 30 17.48 13.03 1.67
CA PRO A 30 17.30 13.64 0.37
C PRO A 30 17.42 12.61 -0.75
N TYR A 31 16.47 12.60 -1.69
CA TYR A 31 16.50 11.70 -2.85
C TYR A 31 15.95 12.41 -4.08
N GLU A 32 16.72 12.39 -5.17
CA GLU A 32 16.40 13.11 -6.41
C GLU A 32 15.94 14.57 -6.17
N ASN A 33 14.67 14.88 -6.46
CA ASN A 33 14.06 16.19 -6.32
C ASN A 33 13.22 16.35 -5.04
N GLY A 34 13.36 15.43 -4.08
CA GLY A 34 12.53 15.43 -2.88
C GLY A 34 13.11 14.62 -1.74
N TRP A 35 12.24 13.88 -1.05
CA TRP A 35 12.56 13.21 0.21
C TRP A 35 12.10 11.77 0.22
N LEU A 36 12.98 10.88 0.64
CA LEU A 36 12.76 9.44 0.71
C LEU A 36 12.84 8.98 2.16
N ALA A 37 11.73 8.46 2.67
CA ALA A 37 11.67 7.77 3.94
C ALA A 37 11.75 6.26 3.71
N LYS A 38 12.65 5.56 4.39
CA LYS A 38 12.91 4.12 4.20
C LYS A 38 12.80 3.35 5.51
N SER A 39 12.44 2.08 5.39
CA SER A 39 12.57 1.08 6.45
C SER A 39 14.04 0.85 6.84
N THR A 40 14.25 0.11 7.92
CA THR A 40 15.58 -0.40 8.26
C THR A 40 15.95 -1.51 7.27
N PRO A 41 17.16 -1.51 6.70
CA PRO A 41 17.56 -2.58 5.80
C PRO A 41 17.70 -3.90 6.56
N ASP A 42 17.42 -5.00 5.87
CA ASP A 42 17.74 -6.34 6.36
C ASP A 42 19.25 -6.62 6.30
N SER A 43 19.64 -7.84 6.68
CA SER A 43 21.05 -8.29 6.66
C SER A 43 21.69 -8.28 5.27
N ASP A 44 20.90 -8.30 4.20
CA ASP A 44 21.36 -8.23 2.81
C ASP A 44 21.36 -6.79 2.28
N GLY A 45 21.03 -5.81 3.13
CA GLY A 45 20.94 -4.40 2.75
C GLY A 45 19.65 -4.03 2.01
N LYS A 46 18.64 -4.89 1.99
CA LYS A 46 17.37 -4.65 1.28
C LYS A 46 16.35 -3.97 2.18
N TYR A 47 15.50 -3.15 1.57
CA TYR A 47 14.45 -2.42 2.25
C TYR A 47 13.09 -3.07 2.00
N SER A 48 12.28 -3.21 3.05
CA SER A 48 10.92 -3.77 2.94
C SER A 48 9.87 -2.71 2.62
N GLY A 49 10.22 -1.44 2.62
CA GLY A 49 9.29 -0.38 2.25
C GLY A 49 9.90 1.02 2.29
N TYR A 50 9.29 1.92 1.53
CA TYR A 50 9.62 3.32 1.44
C TYR A 50 8.41 4.20 1.15
N VAL A 51 8.55 5.49 1.45
CA VAL A 51 7.69 6.56 0.96
C VAL A 51 8.57 7.63 0.34
N TYR A 52 8.27 8.02 -0.90
CA TYR A 52 8.94 9.08 -1.62
C TYR A 52 7.97 10.24 -1.86
N ILE A 53 8.41 11.45 -1.56
CA ILE A 53 7.73 12.68 -1.97
C ILE A 53 8.57 13.33 -3.05
N ASP A 54 8.02 13.44 -4.24
CA ASP A 54 8.66 14.16 -5.34
C ASP A 54 8.42 15.68 -5.18
N GLY A 55 9.45 16.47 -5.46
CA GLY A 55 9.33 17.92 -5.63
C GLY A 55 8.37 18.31 -6.77
N ARG A 56 7.99 17.38 -7.64
CA ARG A 56 6.96 17.56 -8.68
C ARG A 56 5.54 17.12 -8.26
N LYS A 57 5.28 17.07 -6.96
CA LYS A 57 3.93 16.98 -6.36
C LYS A 57 3.26 15.61 -6.45
N SER A 58 4.03 14.53 -6.26
CA SER A 58 3.50 13.18 -6.05
C SER A 58 3.97 12.60 -4.73
N ILE A 59 3.20 11.65 -4.22
CA ILE A 59 3.57 10.81 -3.09
C ILE A 59 3.54 9.37 -3.60
N GLU A 60 4.67 8.69 -3.50
CA GLU A 60 4.80 7.28 -3.81
C GLU A 60 5.01 6.49 -2.53
N MET A 61 4.32 5.36 -2.39
CA MET A 61 4.38 4.51 -1.22
C MET A 61 4.48 3.06 -1.68
N VAL A 62 5.54 2.37 -1.26
CA VAL A 62 5.82 0.98 -1.65
C VAL A 62 6.22 0.16 -0.43
N GLY A 63 5.62 -1.02 -0.30
CA GLY A 63 5.91 -1.95 0.78
C GLY A 63 5.87 -3.39 0.28
N VAL A 64 6.75 -4.22 0.83
CA VAL A 64 6.85 -5.65 0.56
C VAL A 64 5.84 -6.38 1.44
N LEU A 65 4.95 -7.15 0.82
CA LEU A 65 4.07 -8.04 1.57
C LEU A 65 4.87 -9.22 2.12
N HIS A 66 4.80 -9.42 3.43
CA HIS A 66 5.34 -10.62 4.04
C HIS A 66 4.50 -11.83 3.65
N VAL A 67 5.18 -12.87 3.17
CA VAL A 67 4.58 -14.16 2.81
C VAL A 67 5.08 -15.26 3.74
N GLY A 68 4.25 -16.26 4.00
CA GLY A 68 4.63 -17.43 4.81
C GLY A 68 3.83 -18.68 4.45
N PRO A 69 4.28 -19.87 4.87
CA PRO A 69 3.57 -21.11 4.59
C PRO A 69 2.29 -21.21 5.42
N TRP A 70 1.21 -21.69 4.79
CA TRP A 70 -0.01 -22.07 5.49
C TRP A 70 -0.82 -23.11 4.71
N LEU A 71 -1.25 -24.16 5.42
CA LEU A 71 -1.97 -25.30 4.87
C LEU A 71 -1.17 -25.91 3.69
N THR A 72 -1.78 -25.95 2.50
CA THR A 72 -1.19 -26.52 1.29
C THR A 72 -0.26 -25.57 0.55
N GLU A 73 -0.25 -24.29 0.93
CA GLU A 73 0.43 -23.23 0.19
C GLU A 73 1.72 -22.80 0.90
N SER A 74 2.81 -22.70 0.15
CA SER A 74 4.13 -22.32 0.71
C SER A 74 4.32 -20.81 0.86
N ARG A 75 3.56 -20.00 0.09
CA ARG A 75 3.67 -18.54 0.03
C ARG A 75 2.27 -17.91 0.12
N THR A 76 1.80 -17.71 1.34
CA THR A 76 0.51 -17.09 1.63
C THR A 76 0.66 -15.69 2.21
N TRP A 77 -0.32 -14.82 1.96
CA TRP A 77 -0.39 -13.48 2.56
C TRP A 77 -1.83 -13.05 2.84
N TRP A 78 -1.99 -12.14 3.80
CA TRP A 78 -3.28 -11.59 4.21
C TRP A 78 -3.49 -10.21 3.61
N PRO A 79 -4.58 -9.97 2.87
CA PRO A 79 -4.89 -8.65 2.32
C PRO A 79 -5.02 -7.57 3.39
N GLY A 80 -5.50 -7.94 4.58
CA GLY A 80 -5.63 -7.02 5.71
C GLY A 80 -4.33 -6.28 6.08
N VAL A 81 -3.16 -6.84 5.76
CA VAL A 81 -1.85 -6.21 6.03
C VAL A 81 -1.71 -4.87 5.32
N TYR A 82 -2.11 -4.76 4.05
CA TYR A 82 -2.02 -3.49 3.32
C TYR A 82 -3.36 -2.75 3.23
N GLU A 83 -4.49 -3.47 3.20
CA GLU A 83 -5.81 -2.87 3.02
C GLU A 83 -6.22 -2.04 4.24
N LEU A 84 -6.15 -2.62 5.44
CA LEU A 84 -6.49 -1.92 6.67
C LEU A 84 -5.56 -0.74 6.90
N GLN A 85 -4.27 -0.92 6.62
CA GLN A 85 -3.29 0.13 6.85
C GLN A 85 -3.53 1.31 5.92
N LEU A 86 -3.74 1.05 4.62
CA LEU A 86 -4.08 2.09 3.65
C LEU A 86 -5.37 2.83 4.03
N LEU A 87 -6.43 2.10 4.40
CA LEU A 87 -7.70 2.70 4.81
C LEU A 87 -7.59 3.58 6.07
N LYS A 88 -6.67 3.25 7.00
CA LYS A 88 -6.38 4.07 8.18
C LYS A 88 -5.57 5.32 7.83
N GLU A 89 -4.62 5.21 6.91
CA GLU A 89 -3.68 6.28 6.58
C GLU A 89 -4.26 7.34 5.66
N LEU A 90 -5.15 6.95 4.73
CA LEU A 90 -5.79 7.87 3.79
C LEU A 90 -6.49 9.07 4.47
N PRO A 91 -7.42 8.87 5.45
CA PRO A 91 -8.09 9.98 6.11
C PRO A 91 -7.20 10.78 7.06
N THR A 92 -6.05 10.22 7.46
CA THR A 92 -5.18 10.77 8.51
C THR A 92 -3.87 11.28 7.92
N THR A 93 -2.80 10.49 7.96
CA THR A 93 -1.43 10.85 7.60
C THR A 93 -1.34 11.33 6.15
N VAL A 94 -1.96 10.62 5.20
CA VAL A 94 -1.91 10.97 3.77
C VAL A 94 -2.64 12.29 3.51
N LYS A 95 -3.81 12.50 4.13
CA LYS A 95 -4.55 13.77 3.98
C LYS A 95 -3.79 14.96 4.56
N GLN A 96 -3.15 14.78 5.72
CA GLN A 96 -2.29 15.81 6.31
C GLN A 96 -1.09 16.11 5.42
N LEU A 97 -0.49 15.07 4.83
CA LEU A 97 0.64 15.20 3.92
C LEU A 97 0.24 15.97 2.64
N ILE A 98 -0.87 15.59 2.00
CA ILE A 98 -1.45 16.28 0.86
C ILE A 98 -1.66 17.77 1.18
N SER A 99 -2.21 18.07 2.36
CA SER A 99 -2.49 19.44 2.78
C SER A 99 -1.23 20.27 3.00
N GLN A 100 -0.16 19.68 3.56
CA GLN A 100 1.10 20.39 3.80
C GLN A 100 1.91 20.60 2.51
N LEU A 101 1.78 19.69 1.55
CA LEU A 101 2.46 19.77 0.26
C LEU A 101 1.71 20.62 -0.78
N GLU A 102 0.50 21.07 -0.46
CA GLU A 102 -0.37 21.84 -1.36
C GLU A 102 -0.51 21.19 -2.75
N LEU A 103 -0.73 19.87 -2.77
CA LEU A 103 -0.81 19.11 -4.02
C LEU A 103 -2.03 19.57 -4.84
N PRO A 104 -1.88 19.75 -6.17
CA PRO A 104 -2.95 20.23 -7.02
C PRO A 104 -4.04 19.16 -7.18
N ALA A 105 -5.29 19.58 -7.07
CA ALA A 105 -6.42 18.74 -7.42
C ALA A 105 -6.59 18.64 -8.96
N PRO A 106 -7.14 17.54 -9.49
CA PRO A 106 -7.59 16.34 -8.78
C PRO A 106 -6.45 15.40 -8.35
N LEU A 107 -6.63 14.71 -7.22
CA LEU A 107 -5.68 13.71 -6.72
C LEU A 107 -6.21 12.31 -6.96
N TYR A 108 -5.38 11.45 -7.53
CA TYR A 108 -5.71 10.06 -7.81
C TYR A 108 -4.80 9.12 -7.02
N LEU A 109 -5.39 8.07 -6.47
CA LEU A 109 -4.70 6.94 -5.88
C LEU A 109 -4.58 5.84 -6.93
N PHE A 110 -3.34 5.53 -7.30
CA PHE A 110 -2.98 4.38 -8.12
C PHE A 110 -2.45 3.28 -7.21
N MET A 111 -2.94 2.06 -7.37
CA MET A 111 -2.50 0.91 -6.59
C MET A 111 -2.17 -0.23 -7.52
N ASN A 112 -1.12 -0.98 -7.19
CA ASN A 112 -0.75 -2.20 -7.88
C ASN A 112 -0.19 -3.20 -6.85
N LEU A 113 -0.47 -4.48 -7.06
CA LEU A 113 0.31 -5.58 -6.48
C LEU A 113 1.19 -6.15 -7.58
N VAL A 114 2.47 -6.38 -7.26
CA VAL A 114 3.48 -6.89 -8.19
C VAL A 114 4.13 -8.14 -7.60
N ASP A 115 4.65 -9.01 -8.47
CA ASP A 115 5.30 -10.28 -8.08
C ASP A 115 4.41 -11.19 -7.23
N VAL A 116 3.11 -11.22 -7.54
CA VAL A 116 2.13 -12.05 -6.81
C VAL A 116 1.90 -13.43 -7.43
N SER A 117 2.56 -13.73 -8.55
CA SER A 117 2.49 -15.05 -9.18
C SER A 117 3.04 -16.13 -8.27
N GLY A 118 2.32 -17.26 -8.17
CA GLY A 118 2.69 -18.38 -7.30
C GLY A 118 2.56 -18.07 -5.81
N THR A 119 1.81 -17.02 -5.44
CA THR A 119 1.38 -16.76 -4.06
C THR A 119 -0.09 -17.10 -3.89
N ALA A 120 -0.54 -17.20 -2.64
CA ALA A 120 -1.95 -17.39 -2.32
C ALA A 120 -2.44 -16.35 -1.31
N ILE A 121 -3.69 -15.95 -1.47
CA ILE A 121 -4.34 -14.98 -0.60
C ILE A 121 -5.13 -15.73 0.44
N VAL A 122 -4.89 -15.41 1.70
CA VAL A 122 -5.78 -15.85 2.76
C VAL A 122 -7.00 -14.94 2.79
N THR A 123 -8.17 -15.52 2.64
CA THR A 123 -9.46 -14.85 2.83
C THR A 123 -10.53 -15.85 3.22
N GLU A 124 -11.65 -15.33 3.73
CA GLU A 124 -12.85 -16.13 3.97
C GLU A 124 -13.47 -16.58 2.64
N SER A 125 -13.85 -17.86 2.55
CA SER A 125 -14.57 -18.41 1.41
C SER A 125 -16.06 -18.07 1.42
N ASP A 126 -16.76 -18.37 0.33
CA ASP A 126 -18.22 -18.21 0.26
C ASP A 126 -18.98 -18.99 1.36
N ASP A 127 -18.38 -20.06 1.91
CA ASP A 127 -18.91 -20.87 3.02
C ASP A 127 -18.53 -20.38 4.43
N GLY A 128 -17.76 -19.29 4.53
CA GLY A 128 -17.34 -18.71 5.82
C GLY A 128 -16.04 -19.27 6.40
N ILE A 129 -15.31 -20.12 5.67
CA ILE A 129 -14.04 -20.70 6.16
C ILE A 129 -12.85 -19.90 5.62
N GLU A 130 -11.95 -19.49 6.50
CA GLU A 130 -10.66 -18.88 6.14
C GLU A 130 -9.71 -19.95 5.58
N ARG A 131 -9.19 -19.70 4.36
CA ARG A 131 -8.25 -20.60 3.67
C ARG A 131 -7.44 -19.84 2.62
N PRO A 132 -6.30 -20.38 2.16
CA PRO A 132 -5.56 -19.77 1.08
C PRO A 132 -6.22 -20.01 -0.29
N PHE A 133 -6.17 -19.00 -1.14
CA PHE A 133 -6.62 -19.02 -2.52
C PHE A 133 -5.47 -18.65 -3.45
N PRO A 134 -4.97 -19.59 -4.27
CA PRO A 134 -3.87 -19.33 -5.19
C PRO A 134 -4.18 -18.20 -6.17
N ILE A 135 -3.22 -17.30 -6.37
CA ILE A 135 -3.25 -16.32 -7.45
C ILE A 135 -2.87 -17.03 -8.76
N PRO A 136 -3.62 -16.82 -9.85
CA PRO A 136 -3.29 -17.39 -11.15
C PRO A 136 -1.84 -17.09 -11.56
N THR A 137 -1.11 -18.08 -12.06
CA THR A 137 0.33 -17.98 -12.33
C THR A 137 0.68 -16.99 -13.45
N ASP A 138 -0.28 -16.70 -14.33
CA ASP A 138 -0.19 -15.69 -15.39
C ASP A 138 -0.39 -14.25 -14.86
N SER A 139 -0.86 -14.10 -13.63
CA SER A 139 -1.13 -12.81 -12.98
C SER A 139 0.06 -12.33 -12.16
N GLY A 140 1.16 -11.95 -12.83
CA GLY A 140 2.34 -11.39 -12.16
C GLY A 140 2.12 -10.01 -11.53
N THR A 141 1.20 -9.22 -12.10
CA THR A 141 0.84 -7.88 -11.63
C THR A 141 -0.67 -7.72 -11.64
N ILE A 142 -1.21 -7.18 -10.55
CA ILE A 142 -2.62 -6.85 -10.39
C ILE A 142 -2.73 -5.34 -10.21
N GLY A 143 -3.07 -4.64 -11.28
CA GLY A 143 -3.39 -3.21 -11.22
C GLY A 143 -4.83 -2.99 -10.76
N PHE A 144 -5.05 -2.06 -9.85
CA PHE A 144 -6.39 -1.70 -9.39
C PHE A 144 -6.95 -0.53 -10.21
N THR A 145 -8.27 -0.35 -10.16
CA THR A 145 -8.89 0.83 -10.75
C THR A 145 -8.39 2.08 -10.02
N PRO A 146 -7.88 3.09 -10.73
CA PRO A 146 -7.49 4.35 -10.11
C PRO A 146 -8.67 4.97 -9.35
N VAL A 147 -8.42 5.47 -8.14
CA VAL A 147 -9.45 6.05 -7.28
C VAL A 147 -9.24 7.55 -7.20
N LEU A 148 -10.28 8.32 -7.52
CA LEU A 148 -10.29 9.76 -7.24
C LEU A 148 -10.40 9.98 -5.73
N LEU A 149 -9.43 10.66 -5.15
CA LEU A 149 -9.45 11.05 -3.73
C LEU A 149 -10.29 12.32 -3.53
N ASP A 150 -11.57 12.26 -3.90
CA ASP A 150 -12.54 13.31 -3.55
C ASP A 150 -12.91 13.24 -2.06
N LYS A 151 -13.54 14.28 -1.50
CA LYS A 151 -13.83 14.33 -0.06
C LYS A 151 -15.02 13.47 0.38
N LEU A 152 -15.88 12.98 -0.53
CA LEU A 152 -17.20 12.45 -0.19
C LEU A 152 -17.32 10.94 -0.39
N THR A 153 -16.62 10.35 -1.36
CA THR A 153 -16.87 8.97 -1.82
C THR A 153 -15.61 8.11 -1.95
N TYR A 154 -14.43 8.68 -1.70
CA TYR A 154 -13.17 7.97 -1.94
C TYR A 154 -13.07 6.68 -1.13
N HIS A 155 -13.58 6.63 0.11
CA HIS A 155 -13.48 5.45 0.97
C HIS A 155 -14.13 4.21 0.31
N GLU A 156 -15.39 4.35 -0.12
CA GLU A 156 -16.12 3.27 -0.81
C GLU A 156 -15.44 2.89 -2.14
N SER A 157 -14.91 3.88 -2.85
CA SER A 157 -14.17 3.65 -4.09
C SER A 157 -12.87 2.87 -3.87
N VAL A 158 -12.14 3.14 -2.78
CA VAL A 158 -10.95 2.37 -2.39
C VAL A 158 -11.33 0.94 -2.04
N VAL A 159 -12.36 0.74 -1.21
CA VAL A 159 -12.86 -0.60 -0.85
C VAL A 159 -13.25 -1.40 -2.08
N ASN A 160 -13.99 -0.78 -2.99
CA ASN A 160 -14.41 -1.40 -4.25
C ASN A 160 -13.23 -1.74 -5.17
N ALA A 161 -12.21 -0.87 -5.23
CA ALA A 161 -10.99 -1.17 -5.96
C ALA A 161 -10.29 -2.38 -5.34
N LEU A 162 -10.06 -2.40 -4.03
CA LEU A 162 -9.42 -3.50 -3.31
C LEU A 162 -10.15 -4.85 -3.49
N ASN A 163 -11.48 -4.85 -3.58
CA ASN A 163 -12.27 -6.04 -3.85
C ASN A 163 -11.95 -6.72 -5.19
N LYS A 164 -11.27 -6.05 -6.13
CA LYS A 164 -10.77 -6.68 -7.36
C LYS A 164 -9.98 -7.96 -7.07
N ILE A 165 -9.21 -7.99 -5.99
CA ILE A 165 -8.36 -9.15 -5.67
C ILE A 165 -9.18 -10.41 -5.35
N ARG A 166 -10.36 -10.27 -4.73
CA ARG A 166 -11.28 -11.41 -4.45
C ARG A 166 -11.86 -11.97 -5.75
N ARG A 167 -12.08 -11.12 -6.75
CA ARG A 167 -12.55 -11.54 -8.08
C ARG A 167 -11.47 -12.30 -8.85
N VAL A 168 -10.19 -11.90 -8.70
CA VAL A 168 -9.05 -12.60 -9.33
C VAL A 168 -8.95 -14.05 -8.85
N ILE A 169 -9.21 -14.30 -7.57
CA ILE A 169 -9.21 -15.66 -6.98
C ILE A 169 -10.57 -16.38 -7.08
N GLY A 170 -11.54 -15.83 -7.82
CA GLY A 170 -12.80 -16.51 -8.14
C GLY A 170 -13.86 -16.52 -7.04
N LEU A 171 -13.75 -15.70 -5.99
CA LEU A 171 -14.80 -15.60 -4.96
C LEU A 171 -16.03 -14.85 -5.48
N LYS A 172 -17.22 -15.39 -5.22
CA LYS A 172 -18.49 -14.78 -5.63
C LYS A 172 -18.89 -13.65 -4.70
N ILE A 173 -18.62 -13.81 -3.40
CA ILE A 173 -18.91 -12.80 -2.38
C ILE A 173 -17.60 -12.15 -1.96
N SER A 174 -17.53 -10.83 -2.10
CA SER A 174 -16.42 -10.05 -1.53
C SER A 174 -16.72 -9.76 -0.07
N ARG A 175 -16.04 -10.46 0.85
CA ARG A 175 -16.02 -10.15 2.28
C ARG A 175 -14.69 -9.47 2.61
N PRO A 176 -14.62 -8.13 2.60
CA PRO A 176 -13.42 -7.45 3.04
C PRO A 176 -13.18 -7.73 4.53
N PHE A 177 -11.92 -7.83 4.93
CA PHE A 177 -11.51 -8.13 6.32
C PHE A 177 -11.83 -7.02 7.34
N TYR A 178 -12.47 -5.95 6.91
CA TYR A 178 -12.55 -4.67 7.61
C TYR A 178 -13.95 -4.07 7.66
N LEU A 179 -14.96 -4.85 7.26
CA LEU A 179 -16.37 -4.50 7.39
C LEU A 179 -17.06 -5.42 8.40
#